data_AF-A0AAU7MPE2-F1
#
_entry.id   AF-A0AAU7MPE2-F1
#
_cell.length_a   1.000
_cell.length_b   1.000
_cell.length_c   1.000
_cell.angle_alpha   90.00
_cell.angle_beta   90.00
_cell.angle_gamma   90.00
#
_symmetry.space_group_name_H-M   'P 1'
#
loop_
_entity.id
_entity.type
_entity.pdbx_description
1 polymer ?
#
loop_
_entity_poly.entity_id
_entity_poly.type
_entity_poly.pdbx_seq_one_letter_code
_entity_poly.pdbx_strand_id
1 'polypeptide(L)'
;MPITPLHFGALAPVNHWFPGKVSLVSFTLANLAMDWNAIQYYLFGLEPPLELHSPFTHSLLAAVIFATILSVLPLKWIGKWVCGAFLGTVSHVVLDALVHSEMQPFYPIHWNPLYAGLMEPLTWILLPLMIWFIVQTVSSCSDWVRKRQEARQAPLES
;
A
#
# COMPACT_ATOMS: atom_id res chain seq x y z
N MET A 1 9.40 13.97 -0.64
CA MET A 1 8.98 12.58 -0.42
C MET A 1 7.70 12.39 -1.22
N PRO A 2 7.61 11.42 -2.13
CA PRO A 2 6.31 11.05 -2.68
C PRO A 2 5.49 10.52 -1.50
N ILE A 3 4.35 11.15 -1.25
CA ILE A 3 3.47 10.81 -0.14
C ILE A 3 2.84 9.42 -0.44
N THR A 4 2.56 8.64 0.61
CA THR A 4 1.77 7.39 0.68
C THR A 4 0.69 7.18 -0.38
N PRO A 5 -0.07 8.22 -0.85
CA PRO A 5 -1.05 8.05 -1.91
C PRO A 5 -0.47 7.49 -3.22
N LEU A 6 0.76 7.86 -3.60
CA LEU A 6 1.31 7.44 -4.90
C LEU A 6 1.58 5.93 -4.95
N HIS A 7 2.02 5.34 -3.84
CA HIS A 7 2.24 3.90 -3.73
C HIS A 7 0.95 3.10 -3.90
N PHE A 8 -0.22 3.69 -3.61
CA PHE A 8 -1.49 3.02 -3.86
C PHE A 8 -1.71 2.71 -5.34
N GLY A 9 -1.14 3.53 -6.23
CA GLY A 9 -1.21 3.32 -7.68
C GLY A 9 -0.64 1.96 -8.11
N ALA A 10 0.31 1.39 -7.37
CA ALA A 10 0.91 0.10 -7.68
C ALA A 10 -0.12 -1.05 -7.73
N LEU A 11 -1.25 -0.93 -7.02
CA LEU A 11 -2.30 -1.96 -7.03
C LEU A 11 -3.30 -1.82 -8.18
N ALA A 12 -3.43 -0.64 -8.80
CA ALA A 12 -4.43 -0.40 -9.84
C ALA A 12 -4.44 -1.44 -10.98
N PRO A 13 -3.28 -1.82 -11.56
CA PRO A 13 -3.27 -2.78 -12.66
C PRO A 13 -3.63 -4.20 -12.17
N VAL A 14 -3.13 -4.59 -11.00
CA VAL A 14 -3.44 -5.89 -10.39
C VAL A 14 -4.93 -6.02 -10.09
N ASN A 15 -5.55 -4.99 -9.52
CA ASN A 15 -6.97 -5.01 -9.20
C ASN A 15 -7.86 -4.99 -10.45
N HIS A 16 -7.43 -4.36 -11.53
CA HIS A 16 -8.15 -4.35 -12.79
C HIS A 16 -8.15 -5.72 -13.49
N TRP A 17 -6.98 -6.34 -13.66
CA TRP A 17 -6.86 -7.62 -14.36
C TRP A 17 -7.19 -8.84 -13.50
N PHE A 18 -7.04 -8.72 -12.18
CA PHE A 18 -7.28 -9.80 -11.23
C PHE A 18 -8.26 -9.37 -10.11
N PRO A 19 -9.49 -8.97 -10.47
CA PRO A 19 -10.43 -8.39 -9.51
C PRO A 19 -10.72 -9.36 -8.37
N GLY A 20 -10.61 -8.86 -7.14
CA GLY A 20 -10.89 -9.64 -5.94
C GLY A 20 -9.86 -10.72 -5.60
N LYS A 21 -8.68 -10.74 -6.23
CA LYS A 21 -7.55 -11.61 -5.82
C LYS A 21 -6.69 -11.01 -4.72
N VAL A 22 -6.66 -9.68 -4.62
CA VAL A 22 -5.92 -8.93 -3.61
C VAL A 22 -6.90 -8.14 -2.75
N SER A 23 -6.72 -8.14 -1.44
CA SER A 23 -7.52 -7.33 -0.53
C SER A 23 -7.02 -5.89 -0.55
N LEU A 24 -7.86 -4.98 -1.06
CA LEU A 24 -7.59 -3.54 -1.06
C LEU A 24 -7.34 -3.03 0.36
N VAL A 25 -8.13 -3.49 1.33
CA VAL A 25 -8.02 -3.05 2.74
C VAL A 25 -6.64 -3.37 3.31
N SER A 26 -6.17 -4.61 3.18
CA SER A 26 -4.85 -5.00 3.71
C SER A 26 -3.71 -4.29 2.99
N PHE A 27 -3.85 -4.05 1.69
CA PHE A 27 -2.85 -3.33 0.91
C PHE A 27 -2.76 -1.85 1.30
N THR A 28 -3.92 -1.20 1.50
CA THR A 28 -3.98 0.18 2.01
C THR A 28 -3.42 0.25 3.42
N LEU A 29 -3.81 -0.65 4.32
CA LEU A 29 -3.30 -0.69 5.69
C LEU A 29 -1.78 -0.92 5.73
N ALA A 30 -1.25 -1.81 4.88
CA ALA A 30 0.19 -2.02 4.78
C ALA A 30 0.94 -0.74 4.43
N ASN A 31 0.51 -0.04 3.38
CA ASN A 31 1.15 1.22 2.95
C ASN A 31 1.01 2.32 4.00
N LEU A 32 -0.15 2.46 4.65
CA LEU A 32 -0.34 3.42 5.75
C LEU A 32 0.55 3.09 6.97
N ALA A 33 0.77 1.80 7.25
CA ALA A 33 1.61 1.38 8.37
C ALA A 33 3.10 1.64 8.10
N MET A 34 3.57 1.44 6.86
CA MET A 34 4.95 1.76 6.47
C MET A 34 5.24 3.25 6.65
N ASP A 35 4.32 4.09 6.19
CA ASP A 35 4.44 5.56 6.24
C ASP A 35 4.02 6.19 7.57
N TRP A 36 3.82 5.39 8.63
CA TRP A 36 3.28 5.90 9.89
C TRP A 36 4.07 7.09 10.45
N ASN A 37 5.40 7.07 10.36
CA ASN A 37 6.26 8.18 10.79
C ASN A 37 6.05 9.44 9.92
N ALA A 38 5.92 9.28 8.60
CA ALA A 38 5.67 10.39 7.69
C ALA A 38 4.27 11.00 7.93
N ILE A 39 3.26 10.16 8.16
CA ILE A 39 1.90 10.57 8.53
C ILE A 39 1.92 11.36 9.84
N GLN A 40 2.65 10.87 10.85
CA GLN A 40 2.81 11.56 12.13
C GLN A 40 3.41 12.96 11.96
N TYR A 41 4.46 13.07 11.16
CA TYR A 41 5.13 14.34 10.88
C TYR A 41 4.23 15.32 10.13
N TYR A 42 3.65 14.92 9.00
CA TYR A 42 2.92 15.83 8.13
C TYR A 42 1.52 16.18 8.64
N LEU A 43 0.83 15.28 9.34
CA LEU A 43 -0.53 15.54 9.82
C LEU A 43 -0.56 16.16 11.22
N PHE A 44 0.37 15.77 12.09
CA PHE A 44 0.33 16.17 13.50
C PHE A 44 1.51 17.05 13.92
N GLY A 45 2.47 17.31 13.02
CA GLY A 45 3.65 18.13 13.32
C GLY A 45 4.59 17.49 14.35
N LEU A 46 4.50 16.17 14.55
CA LEU A 46 5.35 15.45 15.48
C LEU A 46 6.75 15.29 14.87
N GLU A 47 7.80 15.63 15.60
CA GLU A 47 9.16 15.40 15.11
C GLU A 47 9.34 13.91 14.78
N PRO A 48 9.68 13.57 13.53
CA PRO A 48 9.89 12.19 13.17
C PRO A 48 11.17 11.70 13.85
N PRO A 49 11.34 10.38 14.01
CA PRO A 49 12.66 9.82 14.30
C PRO A 49 13.70 10.39 13.31
N LEU A 50 14.96 10.48 13.75
CA LEU A 50 16.08 11.01 12.96
C LEU A 50 16.17 10.48 11.52
N GLU A 51 15.60 9.29 11.25
CA GLU A 51 15.54 8.66 9.94
C GLU A 51 14.09 8.22 9.63
N LEU A 52 13.47 8.81 8.58
CA LEU A 52 12.15 8.40 8.09
C LEU A 52 12.16 6.95 7.58
N HIS A 53 13.24 6.55 6.89
CA HIS A 53 13.42 5.22 6.30
C HIS A 53 14.40 4.36 7.09
N SER A 54 14.18 4.22 8.41
CA SER A 54 15.02 3.38 9.24
C SER A 54 15.10 1.94 8.68
N PRO A 55 16.28 1.27 8.70
CA PRO A 55 16.43 -0.09 8.21
C PRO A 55 15.52 -1.12 8.92
N PHE A 56 15.11 -0.81 10.16
CA PHE A 56 14.20 -1.64 10.94
C PHE A 56 12.74 -1.58 10.47
N THR A 57 12.38 -0.55 9.69
CA THR A 57 11.03 -0.40 9.12
C THR A 57 11.03 -0.52 7.59
N HIS A 58 12.07 -0.02 6.91
CA HIS A 58 12.14 0.08 5.44
C HIS A 58 13.27 -0.77 4.82
N SER A 59 13.52 -1.96 5.39
CA SER A 59 14.26 -3.04 4.70
C SER A 59 13.30 -4.08 4.12
N LEU A 60 13.74 -4.85 3.11
CA LEU A 60 12.92 -5.95 2.57
C LEU A 60 12.64 -7.03 3.62
N LEU A 61 13.59 -7.27 4.51
CA LEU A 61 13.39 -8.19 5.63
C LEU A 61 12.32 -7.64 6.59
N ALA A 62 12.42 -6.36 6.98
CA ALA A 62 11.40 -5.71 7.78
C ALA A 62 10.02 -5.75 7.09
N ALA A 63 9.97 -5.47 5.77
CA ALA A 63 8.74 -5.54 4.98
C ALA A 63 8.07 -6.92 5.06
N VAL A 64 8.84 -8.00 4.90
CA VAL A 64 8.33 -9.38 5.02
C VAL A 64 7.84 -9.68 6.43
N ILE A 65 8.56 -9.24 7.47
CA ILE A 65 8.15 -9.41 8.87
C ILE A 65 6.83 -8.65 9.12
N PHE A 66 6.75 -7.37 8.74
CA PHE A 66 5.55 -6.56 8.86
C PHE A 66 4.39 -7.15 8.08
N ALA A 67 4.61 -7.61 6.84
CA ALA A 67 3.59 -8.29 6.05
C ALA A 67 3.07 -9.54 6.75
N THR A 68 3.95 -10.32 7.37
CA THR A 68 3.60 -11.52 8.12
C THR A 68 2.77 -11.18 9.36
N ILE A 69 3.16 -10.15 10.12
CA ILE A 69 2.40 -9.65 11.27
C ILE A 69 1.02 -9.12 10.84
N LEU A 70 0.96 -8.34 9.76
CA LEU A 70 -0.31 -7.85 9.23
C LEU A 70 -1.19 -8.99 8.71
N SER A 71 -0.57 -10.07 8.21
CA SER A 71 -1.24 -11.26 7.69
C SER A 71 -1.91 -12.13 8.75
N VAL A 72 -1.53 -12.00 10.03
CA VAL A 72 -2.18 -12.75 11.13
C VAL A 72 -3.40 -12.03 11.72
N LEU A 73 -3.65 -10.78 11.34
CA LEU A 73 -4.82 -10.02 11.81
C LEU A 73 -6.21 -10.53 11.36
N PRO A 74 -6.43 -11.12 10.16
CA PRO A 74 -7.76 -11.44 9.70
C PRO A 74 -8.28 -12.79 10.22
N LEU A 75 -9.53 -12.82 10.71
CA LEU A 75 -10.25 -14.07 11.05
C LEU A 75 -10.86 -14.79 9.83
N LYS A 76 -10.96 -14.13 8.66
CA LYS A 76 -11.53 -14.67 7.42
C LYS A 76 -10.78 -14.14 6.19
N TRP A 77 -10.66 -15.00 5.16
CA TRP A 77 -10.12 -14.69 3.82
C TRP A 77 -8.60 -14.48 3.77
N ILE A 78 -7.88 -15.42 4.40
CA ILE A 78 -6.43 -15.39 4.60
C ILE A 78 -5.66 -15.10 3.29
N GLY A 79 -5.99 -15.76 2.18
CA GLY A 79 -5.19 -15.68 0.96
C GLY A 79 -5.14 -14.28 0.33
N LYS A 80 -6.31 -13.65 0.16
CA LYS A 80 -6.40 -12.30 -0.45
C LYS A 80 -5.77 -11.23 0.45
N TRP A 81 -5.92 -11.41 1.77
CA TRP A 81 -5.35 -10.52 2.77
C TRP A 81 -3.83 -10.59 2.81
N VAL A 82 -3.29 -11.81 2.86
CA VAL A 82 -1.85 -12.07 2.76
C VAL A 82 -1.30 -11.43 1.48
N CYS A 83 -1.92 -11.66 0.33
CA CYS A 83 -1.48 -11.03 -0.92
C CYS A 83 -1.46 -9.50 -0.83
N GLY A 84 -2.48 -8.87 -0.22
CA GLY A 84 -2.52 -7.42 -0.07
C GLY A 84 -1.45 -6.89 0.88
N ALA A 85 -1.24 -7.56 2.02
CA ALA A 85 -0.21 -7.20 2.98
C ALA A 85 1.20 -7.28 2.38
N PHE A 86 1.52 -8.37 1.69
CA PHE A 86 2.82 -8.57 1.04
C PHE A 86 3.02 -7.62 -0.14
N LEU A 87 2.02 -7.49 -1.02
CA LEU A 87 2.13 -6.56 -2.15
C LEU A 87 2.32 -5.14 -1.65
N GLY A 88 1.58 -4.71 -0.62
CA GLY A 88 1.66 -3.35 -0.08
C GLY A 88 3.03 -3.05 0.52
N THR A 89 3.48 -3.85 1.48
CA THR A 89 4.77 -3.63 2.17
C THR A 89 5.97 -3.73 1.22
N VAL A 90 6.01 -4.76 0.37
CA VAL A 90 7.14 -4.98 -0.55
C VAL A 90 7.16 -3.91 -1.65
N SER A 91 6.01 -3.58 -2.27
CA SER A 91 5.98 -2.52 -3.27
C SER A 91 6.39 -1.18 -2.68
N HIS A 92 6.00 -0.90 -1.43
CA HIS A 92 6.36 0.32 -0.74
C HIS A 92 7.88 0.49 -0.61
N VAL A 93 8.54 -0.49 0.02
CA VAL A 93 10.01 -0.48 0.20
C VAL A 93 10.74 -0.41 -1.13
N VAL A 94 10.29 -1.15 -2.16
CA VAL A 94 10.95 -1.12 -3.47
C VAL A 94 10.81 0.26 -4.12
N LEU A 95 9.62 0.86 -4.10
CA LEU A 95 9.39 2.17 -4.70
C LEU A 95 10.19 3.25 -3.98
N ASP A 96 10.24 3.24 -2.65
CA ASP A 96 11.06 4.19 -1.92
C ASP A 96 12.54 3.97 -2.17
N ALA A 97 12.99 2.71 -2.25
CA ALA A 97 14.40 2.41 -2.52
C ALA A 97 14.86 2.91 -3.90
N LEU A 98 13.97 3.04 -4.89
CA LEU A 98 14.33 3.64 -6.19
C LEU A 98 14.55 5.16 -6.09
N VAL A 99 13.97 5.80 -5.07
CA VAL A 99 13.88 7.26 -4.91
C VAL A 99 14.84 7.80 -3.84
N HIS A 100 15.09 7.04 -2.78
CA HIS A 100 15.76 7.47 -1.55
C HIS A 100 17.15 6.85 -1.42
N SER A 101 18.20 7.67 -1.45
CA SER A 101 19.58 7.20 -1.41
C SER A 101 20.01 6.71 -0.03
N GLU A 102 19.35 7.20 1.02
CA GLU A 102 19.60 6.85 2.42
C GLU A 102 19.05 5.48 2.83
N MET A 103 18.17 4.90 2.02
CA MET A 103 17.54 3.62 2.34
C MET A 103 18.52 2.46 2.38
N GLN A 104 18.23 1.48 3.23
CA GLN A 104 19.02 0.25 3.33
C GLN A 104 18.10 -0.97 3.08
N PRO A 105 17.61 -1.17 1.83
CA PRO A 105 16.63 -2.21 1.52
C PRO A 105 17.17 -3.62 1.81
N PHE A 106 18.49 -3.82 1.74
CA PHE A 106 19.18 -5.08 1.99
C PHE A 106 20.01 -5.08 3.29
N TYR A 107 19.57 -4.32 4.30
CA TYR A 107 20.21 -4.34 5.63
C TYR A 107 20.55 -5.78 6.08
N PRO A 108 21.79 -6.06 6.54
CA PRO A 108 22.82 -5.14 7.04
C PRO A 108 23.73 -4.49 5.98
N ILE A 109 23.42 -4.61 4.68
CA ILE A 109 24.12 -3.81 3.67
C ILE A 109 23.74 -2.33 3.85
N HIS A 110 24.72 -1.49 4.17
CA HIS A 110 24.50 -0.09 4.57
C HIS A 110 24.34 0.91 3.42
N TRP A 111 24.13 0.44 2.19
CA TRP A 111 23.94 1.29 1.03
C TRP A 111 22.75 0.79 0.20
N ASN A 112 22.22 1.68 -0.65
CA ASN A 112 21.08 1.37 -1.50
C ASN A 112 21.50 0.97 -2.94
N PRO A 113 21.54 -0.33 -3.28
CA PRO A 113 21.78 -0.77 -4.66
C PRO A 113 20.63 -0.52 -5.63
N LEU A 114 19.43 -0.24 -5.13
CA LEU A 114 18.27 0.05 -5.97
C LEU A 114 18.12 1.54 -6.26
N TYR A 115 18.90 2.40 -5.59
CA TYR A 115 18.79 3.83 -5.78
C TYR A 115 19.11 4.22 -7.22
N ALA A 116 18.12 4.81 -7.89
CA ALA A 116 18.22 5.26 -9.27
C ALA A 116 17.78 6.72 -9.45
N GLY A 117 17.48 7.43 -8.34
CA GLY A 117 17.06 8.83 -8.38
C GLY A 117 15.75 9.05 -9.15
N LEU A 118 14.88 8.04 -9.21
CA LEU A 118 13.71 8.01 -10.10
C LEU A 118 12.50 8.81 -9.59
N MET A 119 12.71 9.78 -8.70
CA MET A 119 11.63 10.57 -8.07
C MET A 119 10.65 11.13 -9.09
N GLU A 120 11.16 11.86 -10.09
CA GLU A 120 10.34 12.49 -11.13
C GLU A 120 9.64 11.46 -12.04
N PRO A 121 10.33 10.51 -12.70
CA PRO A 121 9.67 9.54 -13.57
C PRO A 121 8.68 8.64 -12.83
N LEU A 122 8.99 8.21 -11.60
CA LEU A 122 8.04 7.44 -10.78
C LEU A 122 6.79 8.25 -10.45
N THR A 123 6.92 9.54 -10.16
CA THR A 123 5.76 10.40 -9.90
C THR A 123 4.84 10.48 -11.12
N TRP A 124 5.41 10.71 -12.31
CA TRP A 124 4.63 10.77 -13.55
C TRP A 124 3.92 9.46 -13.90
N ILE A 125 4.49 8.32 -13.52
CA ILE A 125 3.88 7.00 -13.72
C ILE A 125 2.85 6.67 -12.64
N LEU A 126 3.18 6.89 -11.36
CA LEU A 126 2.33 6.50 -10.24
C LEU A 126 1.11 7.41 -10.08
N LEU A 127 1.19 8.68 -10.48
CA LEU A 127 0.06 9.60 -10.39
C LEU A 127 -1.17 9.14 -11.19
N PRO A 128 -1.09 8.82 -12.51
CA PRO A 128 -2.23 8.30 -13.26
C PRO A 128 -2.68 6.93 -12.74
N LEU A 129 -1.76 6.08 -12.26
CA LEU A 129 -2.12 4.81 -11.63
C LEU A 129 -2.89 4.99 -10.33
N MET A 130 -2.53 5.98 -9.51
CA MET A 130 -3.25 6.35 -8.29
C MET A 130 -4.65 6.86 -8.64
N ILE A 131 -4.79 7.72 -9.65
CA ILE A 131 -6.10 8.18 -10.13
C ILE A 131 -6.94 6.98 -10.57
N TRP A 132 -6.35 6.05 -11.33
CA TRP A 132 -7.03 4.83 -11.75
C TRP A 132 -7.46 3.95 -10.56
N PHE A 133 -6.60 3.80 -9.55
CA PHE A 133 -6.92 3.09 -8.31
C PHE A 133 -8.11 3.71 -7.58
N ILE A 134 -8.13 5.04 -7.47
CA ILE A 134 -9.22 5.79 -6.82
C ILE A 134 -10.53 5.55 -7.57
N VAL A 135 -10.52 5.66 -8.90
CA VAL A 135 -11.71 5.40 -9.73
C VAL A 135 -12.23 3.98 -9.50
N GLN A 136 -11.35 2.97 -9.53
CA GLN A 136 -11.74 1.58 -9.28
C GLN A 136 -12.37 1.39 -7.89
N THR A 137 -11.81 2.03 -6.87
CA THR A 137 -12.30 1.95 -5.48
C THR A 137 -13.67 2.61 -5.34
N VAL A 138 -13.84 3.79 -5.93
CA VAL A 138 -15.12 4.54 -5.93
C VAL A 138 -16.19 3.77 -6.69
N SER A 139 -15.89 3.25 -7.89
CA SER A 139 -16.82 2.43 -8.68
C SER A 139 -17.23 1.17 -7.92
N SER A 140 -16.28 0.47 -7.30
CA SER A 140 -16.56 -0.74 -6.51
C SER A 140 -17.44 -0.44 -5.30
N CYS A 141 -17.22 0.70 -4.63
CA CYS A 141 -18.05 1.15 -3.52
C CYS A 141 -19.48 1.47 -3.99
N SER A 142 -19.61 2.21 -5.09
CA SER A 142 -20.91 2.55 -5.70
C SER A 142 -21.71 1.30 -6.07
N ASP A 143 -21.07 0.34 -6.76
CA ASP A 143 -21.70 -0.93 -7.14
C ASP A 143 -22.15 -1.74 -5.91
N TRP A 144 -21.35 -1.74 -4.85
CA TRP A 144 -21.70 -2.41 -3.61
C TRP A 144 -22.91 -1.76 -2.92
N VAL A 145 -22.96 -0.42 -2.86
CA VAL A 145 -24.11 0.31 -2.30
C VAL A 145 -25.38 -0.01 -3.10
N ARG A 146 -25.30 0.05 -4.44
CA ARG A 146 -26.43 -0.27 -5.32
C ARG A 146 -26.97 -1.68 -5.06
N LYS A 147 -26.11 -2.70 -5.06
CA LYS A 147 -26.50 -4.09 -4.77
C LYS A 147 -27.14 -4.26 -3.40
N ARG A 148 -26.67 -3.51 -2.39
CA ARG A 148 -27.25 -3.55 -1.04
C ARG A 148 -28.64 -2.91 -0.97
N GLN A 149 -28.88 -1.86 -1.76
CA GLN A 149 -30.19 -1.23 -1.87
C GLN A 149 -31.19 -2.15 -2.58
N GLU A 150 -30.78 -2.75 -3.70
CA GLU A 150 -31.58 -3.74 -4.43
C GLU A 150 -31.97 -4.92 -3.53
N ALA A 151 -31.01 -5.49 -2.78
CA ALA A 151 -31.28 -6.59 -1.86
C ALA A 151 -32.24 -6.23 -0.71
N ARG A 152 -32.31 -4.96 -0.29
CA ARG A 152 -33.28 -4.48 0.71
C ARG A 152 -34.68 -4.26 0.14
N GLN A 153 -34.77 -3.99 -1.15
CA GLN A 153 -36.03 -3.76 -1.87
C GLN A 153 -36.62 -5.05 -2.46
N ALA A 154 -35.85 -6.14 -2.46
CA ALA A 154 -36.35 -7.46 -2.86
C ALA A 154 -37.54 -7.85 -1.96
N PRO A 155 -38.72 -8.18 -2.52
CA PRO A 155 -39.85 -8.66 -1.76
C PRO A 155 -39.44 -9.87 -0.93
N LEU A 156 -39.90 -9.94 0.32
CA LEU A 156 -39.82 -11.17 1.12
C LEU A 156 -40.80 -12.17 0.49
N GLU A 157 -40.35 -12.91 -0.53
CA GLU A 157 -41.11 -14.08 -0.98
C GLU A 157 -41.07 -15.10 0.17
N SER A 158 -42.25 -15.25 0.79
CA SER A 158 -42.59 -16.12 1.93
C SER A 158 -42.69 -17.59 1.53
#